data_AF-A0A6B9YZ49-F1
#
_entry.id   AF-A0A6B9YZ49-F1
#
_cell.length_a   1.000
_cell.length_b   1.000
_cell.length_c   1.000
_cell.angle_alpha   90.00
_cell.angle_beta   90.00
_cell.angle_gamma   90.00
#
_symmetry.space_group_name_H-M   'P 1'
#
loop_
_entity.id
_entity.type
_entity.pdbx_description
1 polymer ?
#
loop_
_entity_poly.entity_id
_entity_poly.type
_entity_poly.pdbx_seq_one_letter_code
_entity_poly.pdbx_strand_id
1 'polypeptide(L)' 'MAEDLNTPADKTDLDMLKHDIKNQLSNIQLALEGLRYEVEGIHGDFEIYLESLAQSALKIDKLLDGFK' A
#
# COMPACT_ATOMS: atom_id res chain seq x y z
N MET A 1 25.28 -33.61 2.67
CA MET A 1 24.65 -32.40 3.25
C MET A 1 24.05 -31.65 2.09
N ALA A 2 22.72 -31.60 2.01
CA ALA A 2 22.04 -30.80 1.00
C ALA A 2 22.20 -29.34 1.42
N GLU A 3 22.89 -28.55 0.59
CA GLU A 3 22.94 -27.10 0.75
C GLU A 3 21.53 -26.56 0.50
N ASP A 4 20.99 -25.94 1.54
CA ASP A 4 19.73 -25.21 1.52
C ASP A 4 19.92 -23.95 0.68
N LEU A 5 19.80 -24.11 -0.64
CA LEU A 5 19.79 -23.01 -1.61
C LEU A 5 18.42 -22.35 -1.61
N ASN A 6 18.06 -21.69 -0.51
CA ASN A 6 17.05 -20.64 -0.53
C ASN A 6 17.70 -19.37 -1.10
N THR A 7 18.14 -19.44 -2.35
CA THR A 7 18.58 -18.27 -3.11
C THR A 7 17.31 -17.53 -3.54
N PRO A 8 17.21 -16.20 -3.37
CA PRO A 8 16.09 -15.43 -3.90
C PRO A 8 16.25 -15.30 -5.43
N ALA A 9 16.24 -16.44 -6.13
CA ALA A 9 16.05 -16.51 -7.56
C ALA A 9 14.53 -16.40 -7.83
N ASP A 10 14.17 -15.65 -8.86
CA ASP A 10 12.81 -15.56 -9.43
C ASP A 10 11.83 -14.53 -8.82
N LYS A 11 12.32 -13.38 -8.34
CA LYS A 11 11.48 -12.17 -8.35
C LYS A 11 11.87 -11.30 -9.53
N THR A 12 10.94 -11.05 -10.43
CA THR A 12 11.16 -10.14 -11.55
C THR A 12 11.31 -8.70 -11.04
N ASP A 13 11.94 -7.81 -11.81
CA ASP A 13 11.97 -6.37 -11.50
C ASP A 13 10.55 -5.81 -11.27
N LEU A 14 9.56 -6.37 -11.97
CA LEU A 14 8.14 -6.03 -11.80
C LEU A 14 7.60 -6.51 -10.44
N ASP A 15 8.00 -7.68 -9.95
CA ASP A 15 7.58 -8.18 -8.64
C ASP A 15 8.20 -7.38 -7.50
N MET A 16 9.45 -6.94 -7.67
CA MET A 16 10.11 -6.01 -6.74
C MET A 16 9.40 -4.66 -6.73
N LEU A 17 9.10 -4.10 -7.90
CA LEU A 17 8.35 -2.85 -8.00
C LEU A 17 6.95 -2.96 -7.37
N LYS A 18 6.23 -4.07 -7.62
CA LYS A 18 4.92 -4.34 -6.98
C LYS A 18 5.04 -4.36 -5.47
N HIS A 19 6.04 -5.06 -4.94
CA HIS A 19 6.30 -5.12 -3.50
C HIS A 19 6.53 -3.73 -2.92
N ASP A 20 7.39 -2.93 -3.56
CA ASP A 20 7.73 -1.59 -3.06
C ASP A 20 6.53 -0.65 -3.10
N ILE A 21 5.70 -0.71 -4.14
CA ILE A 21 4.46 0.06 -4.20
C ILE A 21 3.49 -0.41 -3.12
N LYS A 22 3.31 -1.71 -2.91
CA LYS A 22 2.45 -2.24 -1.83
C LYS A 22 2.90 -1.74 -0.45
N ASN A 23 4.21 -1.71 -0.21
CA ASN A 23 4.77 -1.15 1.01
C ASN A 23 4.43 0.35 1.17
N GLN A 24 4.49 1.15 0.11
CA GLN A 24 4.06 2.56 0.18
C GLN A 24 2.56 2.71 0.43
N LEU A 25 1.73 1.85 -0.16
CA LEU A 25 0.28 1.86 0.08
C LEU A 25 -0.05 1.54 1.54
N SER A 26 0.66 0.60 2.16
CA SER A 26 0.52 0.31 3.61
C SER A 26 0.91 1.52 4.46
N ASN A 27 2.00 2.22 4.13
CA ASN A 27 2.41 3.43 4.84
C ASN A 27 1.37 4.55 4.72
N ILE A 28 0.78 4.74 3.54
CA ILE A 28 -0.29 5.72 3.31
C ILE A 28 -1.52 5.37 4.15
N GLN A 29 -1.95 4.11 4.16
CA GLN A 29 -3.09 3.67 4.97
C GLN A 29 -2.86 3.91 6.46
N LEU A 30 -1.66 3.60 6.97
CA LEU A 30 -1.30 3.86 8.36
C LEU A 30 -1.34 5.37 8.69
N ALA A 31 -0.82 6.22 7.81
CA ALA A 31 -0.84 7.67 8.00
C ALA A 31 -2.27 8.23 7.98
N LEU A 32 -3.12 7.75 7.06
CA LEU A 32 -4.53 8.14 7.02
C LEU A 32 -5.27 7.75 8.29
N GLU A 33 -5.00 6.56 8.83
CA GLU A 33 -5.59 6.13 10.10
C GLU A 33 -5.10 6.98 11.27
N GLY A 34 -3.80 7.27 11.34
CA GLY A 34 -3.24 8.20 12.33
C GLY A 34 -3.92 9.57 12.29
N LEU A 35 -4.09 10.12 11.08
CA LEU A 35 -4.79 11.40 10.88
C LEU A 35 -6.25 11.35 11.36
N ARG A 36 -6.95 10.21 11.19
CA ARG A 36 -8.32 10.03 11.68
C ARG A 36 -8.43 10.10 13.21
N TYR A 37 -7.37 9.73 13.92
CA TYR A 37 -7.33 9.77 15.39
C TYR A 37 -6.74 11.07 15.95
N GLU A 38 -5.72 11.63 15.30
CA GLU A 38 -4.98 12.80 15.82
C GLU A 38 -5.67 14.13 15.52
N VAL A 39 -6.46 14.21 14.45
CA VAL A 39 -7.13 15.45 14.07
C VAL A 39 -8.52 15.50 14.69
N GLU A 40 -8.74 16.46 15.60
CA GLU A 40 -10.07 16.73 16.14
C GLU A 40 -10.97 17.40 15.08
N GLY A 41 -12.26 17.05 15.09
CA GLY A 41 -13.27 17.71 14.25
C GLY A 41 -13.19 17.36 12.76
N ILE A 42 -12.84 16.11 12.42
CA ILE A 42 -12.90 15.59 11.04
C ILE A 42 -14.35 15.57 10.57
N HIS A 43 -14.74 16.62 9.86
CA HIS A 43 -16.07 16.77 9.29
C HIS A 43 -15.98 17.49 7.95
N GLY A 44 -17.00 17.30 7.11
CA GLY A 44 -17.12 17.99 5.82
C GLY A 44 -16.00 17.61 4.86
N ASP A 45 -15.40 18.60 4.23
CA ASP A 45 -14.42 18.40 3.15
C ASP A 45 -13.21 17.57 3.60
N PHE A 46 -12.78 17.69 4.86
CA PHE A 46 -11.63 16.94 5.37
C PHE A 46 -11.88 15.43 5.37
N GLU A 47 -13.07 15.02 5.80
CA GLU A 47 -13.49 13.61 5.79
C GLU A 47 -13.56 13.07 4.35
N ILE A 48 -14.08 13.88 3.43
CA ILE A 48 -14.15 13.55 2.00
C ILE A 48 -12.75 13.35 1.41
N TYR A 49 -11.78 14.20 1.77
CA TYR A 49 -10.41 14.07 1.28
C TYR A 49 -9.71 12.82 1.84
N LEU A 50 -9.86 12.53 3.14
CA LEU A 50 -9.30 11.31 3.73
C LEU A 50 -9.89 10.06 3.08
N GLU A 51 -11.20 10.04 2.83
CA GLU A 51 -11.86 8.93 2.17
C GLU A 51 -11.40 8.80 0.70
N SER A 52 -11.30 9.91 -0.02
CA SER A 52 -10.81 9.90 -1.40
C SER A 52 -9.38 9.36 -1.51
N LEU A 53 -8.50 9.72 -0.58
CA LEU A 53 -7.13 9.19 -0.50
C LEU A 53 -7.13 7.68 -0.20
N ALA A 54 -7.95 7.24 0.76
CA ALA A 54 -8.08 5.83 1.11
C ALA A 54 -8.56 4.99 -0.08
N GLN A 55 -9.61 5.45 -0.77
CA GLN A 55 -10.15 4.78 -1.95
C GLN A 55 -9.15 4.75 -3.11
N SER A 56 -8.37 5.82 -3.29
CA SER A 56 -7.31 5.87 -4.30
C SER A 56 -6.22 4.85 -4.03
N ALA A 57 -5.75 4.75 -2.78
CA ALA A 57 -4.76 3.76 -2.37
C ALA A 57 -5.26 2.32 -2.60
N LEU A 58 -6.52 2.03 -2.22
CA LEU A 58 -7.15 0.74 -2.46
C LEU A 58 -7.26 0.40 -3.96
N LYS A 59 -7.57 1.40 -4.79
CA LYS A 59 -7.68 1.21 -6.24
C LYS A 59 -6.32 0.90 -6.87
N ILE A 60 -5.25 1.55 -6.42
CA ILE A 60 -3.89 1.27 -6.88
C ILE A 60 -3.51 -0.17 -6.52
N ASP A 61 -3.77 -0.62 -5.29
CA ASP A 61 -3.50 -2.00 -4.86
C ASP A 61 -4.19 -3.04 -5.78
N LYS A 62 -5.49 -2.83 -6.05
CA LYS A 62 -6.26 -3.68 -6.98
C LYS A 62 -5.71 -3.66 -8.41
N LEU A 63 -5.22 -2.52 -8.88
CA LEU A 63 -4.60 -2.43 -10.21
C LEU A 63 -3.32 -3.26 -10.27
N LEU A 64 -2.48 -3.22 -9.22
CA LEU A 64 -1.23 -4.00 -9.15
C LEU A 64 -1.48 -5.50 -9.23
N ASP A 65 -2.55 -5.99 -8.60
CA ASP A 65 -2.95 -7.41 -8.67
C ASP A 65 -3.41 -7.83 -10.07
N GLY A 66 -3.87 -6.87 -10.88
CA GLY A 66 -4.31 -7.10 -12.26
C GLY A 66 -3.17 -7.22 -13.29
N PHE A 67 -1.94 -6.81 -12.96
CA PHE A 67 -0.79 -6.94 -13.85
C PHE A 67 -0.22 -8.36 -13.73
N LYS A 68 -0.35 -9.17 -14.79
CA LYS A 68 0.27 -10.50 -14.92
C LYS A 68 1.27 -10.51 -16.07
#